data_AF-A0A7I7X659-F1
#
_entry.id   AF-A0A7I7X659-F1
#
_cell.length_a   1.000
_cell.length_b   1.000
_cell.length_c   1.000
_cell.angle_alpha   90.00
_cell.angle_beta   90.00
_cell.angle_gamma   90.00
#
_symmetry.space_group_name_H-M   'P 1'
#
loop_
_entity.id
_entity.type
_entity.pdbx_description
1 polymer ?
#
loop_
_entity_poly.entity_id
_entity_poly.type
_entity_poly.pdbx_seq_one_letter_code
_entity_poly.pdbx_strand_id
1 'polypeptide(L)'
;MPTTTTSRLALGAAAVGMLGAVAAAAAPWSTSPEADAAPGQCTAAGLSNTASGVLGQAGAFLHDHPEANDVLTSAATMPADQAKSSVQGYFIGHLDQLSTLQGIAQPLTDLKNECGIAVSPTQLAMLLETVSK
;
A
#
# COMPACT_ATOMS: atom_id res chain seq x y z
N MET A 1 8.08 -43.30 39.22
CA MET A 1 8.23 -44.11 37.99
C MET A 1 6.86 -44.60 37.58
N PRO A 2 6.34 -44.12 36.44
CA PRO A 2 5.81 -45.03 35.42
C PRO A 2 6.38 -44.75 34.02
N THR A 3 7.01 -45.79 33.49
CA THR A 3 6.93 -46.40 32.15
C THR A 3 6.62 -45.54 30.90
N THR A 4 7.63 -45.53 30.01
CA THR A 4 7.65 -45.29 28.55
C THR A 4 6.47 -45.86 27.76
N THR A 5 6.03 -45.19 26.67
CA THR A 5 5.94 -45.74 25.28
C THR A 5 5.41 -44.72 24.26
N THR A 6 6.25 -44.43 23.27
CA THR A 6 6.02 -43.72 22.00
C THR A 6 5.30 -44.62 20.98
N SER A 7 4.40 -44.07 20.15
CA SER A 7 4.09 -44.50 18.75
C SER A 7 2.84 -43.79 18.23
N ARG A 8 2.58 -43.51 16.95
CA ARG A 8 3.29 -43.50 15.65
C ARG A 8 2.35 -42.76 14.66
N LEU A 9 2.93 -42.27 13.56
CA LEU A 9 2.35 -41.88 12.27
C LEU A 9 0.87 -42.25 11.98
N ALA A 10 0.15 -41.32 11.37
CA ALA A 10 -0.82 -41.62 10.31
C ALA A 10 -0.81 -40.54 9.22
N LEU A 11 -0.13 -40.84 8.11
CA LEU A 11 -0.33 -40.24 6.79
C LEU A 11 -1.68 -40.75 6.25
N GLY A 12 -2.54 -39.88 5.75
CA GLY A 12 -3.86 -40.26 5.23
C GLY A 12 -4.30 -39.44 4.01
N ALA A 13 -3.96 -39.96 2.83
CA ALA A 13 -4.66 -39.93 1.54
C ALA A 13 -5.25 -38.62 0.98
N ALA A 14 -4.75 -38.24 -0.19
CA ALA A 14 -5.36 -37.35 -1.15
C ALA A 14 -6.67 -37.92 -1.72
N ALA A 15 -7.68 -37.06 -1.91
CA ALA A 15 -8.78 -37.28 -2.85
C ALA A 15 -9.06 -35.97 -3.59
N VAL A 16 -8.83 -35.99 -4.90
CA VAL A 16 -9.13 -34.91 -5.85
C VAL A 16 -10.63 -34.85 -6.06
N GLY A 17 -11.25 -33.72 -5.70
CA GLY A 17 -12.63 -33.40 -6.03
C GLY A 17 -12.67 -32.07 -6.77
N MET A 18 -12.81 -32.12 -8.09
CA MET A 18 -13.15 -30.97 -8.94
C MET A 18 -14.57 -30.52 -8.59
N LEU A 19 -14.70 -29.36 -7.92
CA LEU A 19 -15.90 -28.50 -7.85
C LEU A 19 -15.48 -27.21 -7.13
N GLY A 20 -14.95 -26.25 -7.90
CA GLY A 20 -14.61 -24.92 -7.40
C GLY A 20 -15.86 -24.12 -7.10
N ALA A 21 -16.42 -24.33 -5.90
CA ALA A 21 -17.45 -23.49 -5.32
C ALA A 21 -16.92 -22.05 -5.17
N VAL A 22 -17.75 -21.08 -5.57
CA VAL A 22 -17.58 -19.66 -5.23
C VAL A 22 -17.77 -19.53 -3.72
N ALA A 23 -16.70 -19.74 -2.96
CA ALA A 23 -16.67 -19.42 -1.55
C ALA A 23 -16.21 -17.97 -1.42
N ALA A 24 -17.16 -17.07 -1.19
CA ALA A 24 -16.92 -15.77 -0.61
C ALA A 24 -16.27 -15.97 0.77
N ALA A 25 -14.94 -16.09 0.80
CA ALA A 25 -14.18 -16.10 2.03
C ALA A 25 -14.09 -14.66 2.52
N ALA A 26 -14.83 -14.35 3.58
CA ALA A 26 -14.50 -13.25 4.47
C ALA A 26 -13.04 -13.45 4.92
N ALA A 27 -12.12 -12.67 4.34
CA ALA A 27 -10.70 -12.77 4.63
C ALA A 27 -10.44 -12.28 6.06
N PRO A 28 -9.89 -13.11 6.95
CA PRO A 28 -9.31 -12.62 8.19
C PRO A 28 -8.08 -11.78 7.84
N TRP A 29 -8.01 -10.60 8.43
CA TRP A 29 -6.92 -9.65 8.37
C TRP A 29 -5.61 -10.39 8.69
N SER A 30 -4.83 -10.66 7.65
CA SER A 30 -3.59 -11.41 7.77
C SER A 30 -2.44 -10.43 7.96
N THR A 31 -1.91 -10.35 9.17
CA THR A 31 -0.63 -9.72 9.48
C THR A 31 0.48 -10.72 9.15
N SER A 32 1.14 -10.58 8.00
CA SER A 32 2.33 -11.36 7.66
C SER A 32 3.48 -10.42 7.27
N PRO A 33 4.68 -10.56 7.87
CA PRO A 33 5.88 -9.89 7.40
C PRO A 33 6.38 -10.56 6.11
N GLU A 34 7.01 -9.76 5.26
CA GLU A 34 7.26 -9.91 3.82
C GLU A 34 8.18 -11.08 3.43
N ALA A 35 7.95 -11.68 2.25
CA ALA A 35 8.95 -12.22 1.29
C ALA A 35 8.36 -13.26 0.31
N ASP A 36 7.46 -12.82 -0.58
CA ASP A 36 7.26 -13.37 -1.93
C ASP A 36 6.48 -12.28 -2.66
N ALA A 37 7.10 -11.52 -3.56
CA ALA A 37 6.38 -10.55 -4.38
C ALA A 37 5.57 -11.32 -5.44
N ALA A 38 4.54 -12.00 -4.96
CA ALA A 38 3.64 -12.86 -5.69
C ALA A 38 2.81 -12.04 -6.71
N PRO A 39 2.18 -12.68 -7.70
CA PRO A 39 1.35 -12.05 -8.72
C PRO A 39 0.21 -11.13 -8.20
N GLY A 40 -0.05 -11.04 -6.88
CA GLY A 40 -1.10 -10.20 -6.31
C GLY A 40 -0.76 -8.71 -6.20
N GLN A 41 0.48 -8.38 -5.84
CA GLN A 41 0.95 -7.00 -5.63
C GLN A 41 1.16 -6.25 -6.94
N CYS A 42 1.61 -6.93 -8.00
CA CYS A 42 1.76 -6.37 -9.34
C CYS A 42 0.44 -6.28 -10.14
N THR A 43 -0.68 -6.10 -9.44
CA THR A 43 -2.00 -5.86 -10.04
C THR A 43 -2.50 -4.48 -9.67
N ALA A 44 -3.53 -3.99 -10.39
CA ALA A 44 -4.20 -2.75 -10.01
C ALA A 44 -4.76 -2.79 -8.56
N ALA A 45 -5.24 -3.95 -8.12
CA ALA A 45 -5.72 -4.14 -6.75
C ALA A 45 -4.57 -4.09 -5.72
N GLY A 46 -3.46 -4.77 -6.01
CA GLY A 46 -2.25 -4.73 -5.18
C GLY A 46 -1.71 -3.31 -5.02
N LEU A 47 -1.54 -2.60 -6.14
CA LEU A 47 -1.14 -1.20 -6.14
C LEU A 47 -2.10 -0.31 -5.33
N SER A 48 -3.41 -0.50 -5.49
CA SER A 48 -4.42 0.28 -4.77
C SER A 48 -4.37 0.03 -3.26
N ASN A 49 -4.12 -1.21 -2.83
CA ASN A 49 -3.96 -1.56 -1.42
C ASN A 49 -2.71 -0.89 -0.83
N THR A 50 -1.57 -0.97 -1.52
CA THR A 50 -0.33 -0.29 -1.10
C THR A 50 -0.53 1.22 -1.03
N ALA A 51 -1.12 1.82 -2.07
CA ALA A 51 -1.41 3.25 -2.10
C ALA A 51 -2.35 3.67 -0.96
N SER A 52 -3.37 2.87 -0.65
CA SER A 52 -4.30 3.15 0.46
C SER A 52 -3.58 3.13 1.80
N GLY A 53 -2.67 2.18 2.02
CA GLY A 53 -1.83 2.14 3.23
C GLY A 53 -0.92 3.36 3.37
N VAL A 54 -0.24 3.74 2.27
CA VAL A 54 0.62 4.93 2.22
C VAL A 54 -0.18 6.21 2.49
N LEU A 55 -1.35 6.35 1.86
CA LEU A 55 -2.24 7.50 2.08
C LEU A 55 -2.79 7.56 3.51
N GLY A 56 -3.08 6.41 4.12
CA GLY A 56 -3.49 6.36 5.53
C GLY A 56 -2.39 6.86 6.47
N GLN A 57 -1.14 6.43 6.25
CA GLN A 57 0.01 6.89 7.04
C GLN A 57 0.31 8.38 6.80
N ALA A 58 0.23 8.84 5.55
CA ALA A 58 0.38 10.25 5.22
C ALA A 58 -0.72 11.09 5.89
N GLY A 59 -1.96 10.62 5.91
CA GLY A 59 -3.07 11.28 6.62
C GLY A 59 -2.82 11.40 8.12
N ALA A 60 -2.32 10.35 8.77
CA ALA A 60 -1.93 10.41 10.19
C ALA A 60 -0.80 11.42 10.44
N PHE A 61 0.25 11.40 9.61
CA PHE A 61 1.31 12.39 9.65
C PHE A 61 0.76 13.83 9.51
N LEU A 62 -0.10 14.09 8.52
CA LEU A 62 -0.65 15.42 8.31
C LEU A 62 -1.58 15.87 9.45
N HIS A 63 -2.25 14.93 10.11
CA HIS A 63 -3.03 15.23 11.31
C HIS A 63 -2.15 15.68 12.47
N ASP A 64 -1.00 15.02 12.67
CA ASP A 64 -0.03 15.35 13.72
C ASP A 64 0.81 16.59 13.37
N HIS A 65 0.84 16.98 12.09
CA HIS A 65 1.58 18.12 11.55
C HIS A 65 0.63 19.12 10.83
N PRO A 66 -0.16 19.91 11.59
CA PRO A 66 -1.17 20.81 11.01
C PRO A 66 -0.58 21.88 10.08
N GLU A 67 0.64 22.35 10.33
CA GLU A 67 1.32 23.32 9.46
C GLU A 67 1.61 22.72 8.07
N ALA A 68 2.11 21.48 8.02
CA ALA A 68 2.34 20.77 6.76
C ALA A 68 1.02 20.51 6.01
N ASN A 69 -0.03 20.16 6.76
CA ASN A 69 -1.37 19.97 6.22
C ASN A 69 -1.91 21.26 5.57
N ASP A 70 -1.75 22.40 6.23
CA ASP A 70 -2.23 23.69 5.73
C ASP A 70 -1.48 24.11 4.46
N VAL A 71 -0.15 23.94 4.44
CA VAL A 71 0.67 24.24 3.25
C VAL A 71 0.25 23.37 2.06
N LEU A 72 0.12 22.05 2.27
CA LEU A 72 -0.26 21.14 1.20
C LEU A 72 -1.71 21.35 0.73
N THR A 73 -2.63 21.65 1.66
CA THR A 73 -4.03 21.97 1.33
C THR A 73 -4.13 23.25 0.53
N SER A 74 -3.41 24.31 0.94
CA SER A 74 -3.41 25.57 0.21
C SER A 74 -2.75 25.43 -1.16
N ALA A 75 -1.71 24.60 -1.29
CA ALA A 75 -1.04 24.33 -2.56
C ALA A 75 -1.97 23.65 -3.59
N ALA A 76 -2.98 22.89 -3.13
CA ALA A 76 -3.90 22.18 -4.02
C ALA A 76 -4.74 23.09 -4.93
N THR A 77 -4.97 24.35 -4.54
CA THR A 77 -5.71 25.34 -5.34
C THR A 77 -4.82 26.36 -6.06
N MET A 78 -3.50 26.27 -5.88
CA MET A 78 -2.55 27.20 -6.47
C MET A 78 -2.18 26.82 -7.92
N PRO A 79 -1.73 27.79 -8.73
CA PRO A 79 -1.03 27.47 -9.97
C PRO A 79 0.19 26.57 -9.70
N ALA A 80 0.46 25.61 -10.58
CA ALA A 80 1.45 24.56 -10.34
C ALA A 80 2.85 25.07 -9.91
N ASP A 81 3.33 26.17 -10.50
CA ASP A 81 4.63 26.74 -10.15
C ASP A 81 4.64 27.38 -8.76
N GLN A 82 3.52 28.02 -8.37
CA GLN A 82 3.36 28.57 -7.02
C GLN A 82 3.23 27.46 -5.98
N ALA A 83 2.45 26.41 -6.28
CA ALA A 83 2.31 25.24 -5.42
C ALA A 83 3.68 24.61 -5.13
N LYS A 84 4.48 24.37 -6.18
CA LYS A 84 5.84 23.82 -6.04
C LYS A 84 6.72 24.70 -5.16
N SER A 85 6.75 26.00 -5.42
CA SER A 85 7.57 26.95 -4.64
C SER A 85 7.13 26.99 -3.17
N SER A 86 5.83 27.03 -2.90
CA SER A 86 5.25 27.04 -1.55
C SER A 86 5.64 25.79 -0.76
N VAL A 87 5.40 24.61 -1.34
CA VAL A 87 5.73 23.32 -0.72
C VAL A 87 7.23 23.19 -0.49
N GLN A 88 8.05 23.56 -1.47
CA GLN A 88 9.50 23.49 -1.35
C GLN A 88 10.03 24.45 -0.27
N GLY A 89 9.51 25.68 -0.22
CA GLY A 89 9.87 26.67 0.79
C GLY A 89 9.61 26.18 2.21
N TYR A 90 8.46 25.53 2.43
CA TYR A 90 8.14 24.90 3.71
C TYR A 90 9.14 23.78 4.05
N PHE A 91 9.28 22.78 3.19
CA PHE A 91 10.09 21.60 3.52
C PHE A 91 11.60 21.85 3.62
N ILE A 92 12.12 22.96 3.05
CA ILE A 92 13.52 23.38 3.31
C ILE A 92 13.75 23.67 4.81
N GLY A 93 12.74 24.16 5.53
CA GLY A 93 12.78 24.37 6.98
C GLY A 93 12.41 23.13 7.80
N HIS A 94 11.86 22.10 7.17
CA HIS A 94 11.29 20.91 7.81
C HIS A 94 11.78 19.62 7.13
N LEU A 95 13.10 19.42 7.09
CA LEU A 95 13.72 18.28 6.40
C LEU A 95 13.43 16.93 7.08
N ASP A 96 13.19 16.93 8.39
CA ASP A 96 12.75 15.76 9.16
C ASP A 96 11.35 15.28 8.71
N GLN A 97 10.43 16.23 8.51
CA GLN A 97 9.09 15.98 8.00
C GLN A 97 9.15 15.47 6.55
N LEU A 98 10.01 16.07 5.72
CA LEU A 98 10.23 15.60 4.36
C LEU A 98 10.75 14.16 4.32
N SER A 99 11.75 13.84 5.15
CA SER A 99 12.30 12.49 5.24
C SER A 99 11.26 11.48 5.70
N THR A 100 10.40 11.86 6.64
CA THR A 100 9.29 11.02 7.12
C THR A 100 8.30 10.72 6.00
N LEU A 101 7.87 11.74 5.25
CA LEU A 101 6.99 11.57 4.09
C LEU A 101 7.62 10.72 2.98
N GLN A 102 8.93 10.87 2.75
CA GLN A 102 9.67 10.01 1.82
C GLN A 102 9.70 8.55 2.29
N GLY A 103 9.84 8.32 3.60
CA GLY A 103 9.73 7.02 4.24
C GLY A 103 8.35 6.39 4.02
N ILE A 104 7.29 7.15 4.29
CA ILE A 104 5.89 6.75 4.07
C ILE A 104 5.66 6.36 2.59
N ALA A 105 6.29 7.05 1.64
CA ALA A 105 6.15 6.78 0.21
C ALA A 105 7.04 5.63 -0.32
N GLN A 106 7.95 5.05 0.48
CA GLN A 106 8.86 3.98 0.03
C GLN A 106 8.12 2.76 -0.55
N PRO A 107 7.03 2.24 0.05
CA PRO A 107 6.34 1.06 -0.47
C PRO A 107 5.86 1.22 -1.92
N LEU A 108 5.49 2.43 -2.33
CA LEU A 108 5.12 2.71 -3.72
C LEU A 108 6.33 2.72 -4.67
N THR A 109 7.47 3.19 -4.17
CA THR A 109 8.72 3.21 -4.94
C THR A 109 9.24 1.79 -5.14
N ASP A 110 9.21 0.97 -4.08
CA ASP A 110 9.62 -0.43 -4.12
C ASP A 110 8.71 -1.21 -5.07
N LEU A 111 7.39 -1.06 -4.94
CA LEU A 111 6.43 -1.72 -5.84
C LEU A 111 6.63 -1.32 -7.31
N LYS A 112 6.92 -0.05 -7.59
CA LYS A 112 7.25 0.42 -8.94
C LYS A 112 8.50 -0.27 -9.48
N ASN A 113 9.54 -0.41 -8.65
CA ASN A 113 10.80 -1.04 -9.04
C ASN A 113 10.64 -2.55 -9.26
N GLU A 114 9.83 -3.22 -8.43
CA GLU A 114 9.59 -4.66 -8.51
C GLU A 114 8.67 -5.05 -9.67
N CYS A 115 7.58 -4.29 -9.90
CA CYS A 115 6.57 -4.64 -10.89
C CYS A 115 6.80 -4.00 -12.26
N GLY A 116 7.63 -2.96 -12.37
CA GLY A 116 7.79 -2.18 -13.60
C GLY A 116 6.53 -1.40 -14.02
N ILE A 117 5.55 -1.27 -13.12
CA ILE A 117 4.26 -0.65 -13.37
C ILE A 117 4.34 0.80 -12.91
N ALA A 118 4.34 1.74 -13.86
CA ALA A 118 4.16 3.16 -13.60
C ALA A 118 2.67 3.53 -13.70
N VAL A 119 1.83 2.87 -12.89
CA VAL A 119 0.45 3.29 -12.71
C VAL A 119 0.41 4.09 -11.41
N SER A 120 0.15 5.38 -11.56
CA SER A 120 -0.07 6.30 -10.44
C SER A 120 -1.58 6.46 -10.19
N PRO A 121 -1.99 6.82 -8.96
CA PRO A 121 -3.38 7.19 -8.68
C PRO A 121 -3.94 8.23 -9.66
N THR A 122 -3.11 9.18 -10.11
CA THR A 122 -3.47 10.18 -11.12
C THR A 122 -3.81 9.56 -12.47
N GLN A 123 -3.05 8.57 -12.94
CA GLN A 123 -3.35 7.89 -14.21
C GLN A 123 -4.64 7.07 -14.13
N LEU A 124 -4.91 6.44 -12.98
CA LEU A 124 -6.18 5.75 -12.75
C LEU A 124 -7.36 6.74 -12.81
N ALA A 125 -7.24 7.89 -12.13
CA ALA A 125 -8.24 8.95 -12.15
C ALA A 125 -8.49 9.48 -13.58
N MET A 126 -7.43 9.73 -14.35
CA MET A 126 -7.53 10.13 -15.75
C MET A 126 -8.22 9.07 -16.63
N LEU A 127 -7.94 7.78 -16.39
CA LEU A 127 -8.58 6.68 -17.10
C LEU A 127 -10.08 6.60 -16.79
N LEU A 128 -10.46 6.69 -15.52
CA LEU A 128 -11.85 6.73 -15.06
C LEU A 128 -12.63 7.90 -15.69
N GLU A 129 -12.02 9.09 -15.72
CA GLU A 129 -12.59 10.28 -16.37
C GLU A 129 -12.78 10.07 -17.89
N THR A 130 -11.86 9.35 -18.53
CA THR A 130 -11.94 9.03 -19.97
C THR A 130 -13.06 8.05 -20.29
N VAL A 131 -13.26 7.02 -19.44
CA VAL A 131 -14.31 5.99 -19.65
C VAL A 131 -15.70 6.50 -19.26
N SER A 132 -15.78 7.54 -18.43
CA SER A 132 -17.04 8.15 -18.00
C SER A 132 -17.62 9.16 -19.02
N LYS A 133 -16.91 9.41 -20.13
CA LYS A 133 -17.36 10.23 -21.26
C LYS A 133 -17.78 9.36 -22.44
#